data_AF-A0A1H0N942-F1
#
_entry.id   AF-A0A1H0N942-F1
#
_cell.length_a   1.000
_cell.length_b   1.000
_cell.length_c   1.000
_cell.angle_alpha   90.00
_cell.angle_beta   90.00
_cell.angle_gamma   90.00
#
_symmetry.space_group_name_H-M   'P 1'
#
loop_
_entity.id
_entity.type
_entity.pdbx_description
1 polymer ?
#
loop_
_entity_poly.entity_id
_entity_poly.type
_entity_poly.pdbx_seq_one_letter_code
_entity_poly.pdbx_strand_id
1 'polypeptide(L)'
;MIIDSTQLVIIQMASNLLLFLLFMTVIYHGFMHVPVRTKRWRSLHVKRALQETRLPLWLFTCLGLSTKIVEEKRQLLLGCGIWMNANLYEGVRRMLMGGALLIGAAGYLALDYPMFTFHIQPIYVMVGAACMLIFLFFDKKVLAQLKEKRAHRIVREIYVISHHLLYYNDSHMNLHAKLSLCVTQTRSIRTHFQLLLNEWYQGSEEAILNFKARLGTDEAHSFGETLNALRLNEHGSYYELMKQRIQDYKEKMELVRDSKKETVSYLLFVLAGLPILNTFRVFMYPWIAEGQRLFDAIN
;
A
#
# COMPACT_ATOMS: atom_id res chain seq x y z
N MET A 1 -28.95 -16.46 -37.10
CA MET A 1 -28.69 -16.60 -35.66
C MET A 1 -29.15 -15.30 -35.01
N ILE A 2 -30.38 -15.27 -34.51
CA ILE A 2 -30.95 -14.08 -33.85
C ILE A 2 -30.37 -14.09 -32.44
N ILE A 3 -29.46 -13.17 -32.14
CA ILE A 3 -28.98 -12.99 -30.77
C ILE A 3 -30.18 -12.46 -29.99
N ASP A 4 -30.74 -13.28 -29.11
CA ASP A 4 -31.86 -12.89 -28.27
C ASP A 4 -31.54 -11.58 -27.54
N SER A 5 -32.52 -10.69 -27.43
CA SER A 5 -32.36 -9.38 -26.76
C SER A 5 -31.81 -9.51 -25.34
N THR A 6 -32.08 -10.64 -24.67
CA THR A 6 -31.55 -10.99 -23.36
C THR A 6 -30.04 -11.25 -23.37
N GLN A 7 -29.49 -11.88 -24.42
CA GLN A 7 -28.06 -12.11 -24.55
C GLN A 7 -27.29 -10.81 -24.79
N LEU A 8 -27.87 -9.88 -25.58
CA LEU A 8 -27.29 -8.54 -25.79
C LEU A 8 -27.20 -7.73 -24.48
N VAL A 9 -28.26 -7.78 -23.65
CA VAL A 9 -28.27 -7.12 -22.33
C VAL A 9 -27.21 -7.72 -21.40
N ILE A 10 -27.07 -9.05 -21.36
CA ILE A 10 -26.06 -9.72 -20.53
C ILE A 10 -24.64 -9.34 -20.98
N ILE A 11 -24.38 -9.31 -22.28
CA ILE A 11 -23.07 -8.92 -22.83
C ILE A 11 -22.75 -7.46 -22.51
N GLN A 12 -23.74 -6.57 -22.62
CA GLN A 12 -23.57 -5.16 -22.29
C GLN A 12 -23.32 -4.93 -20.80
N MET A 13 -23.99 -5.70 -19.92
CA MET A 13 -23.72 -5.70 -18.48
C MET A 13 -22.31 -6.21 -18.16
N ALA A 14 -21.90 -7.32 -18.77
CA ALA A 14 -20.57 -7.89 -18.56
C ALA A 14 -19.47 -6.93 -19.04
N SER A 15 -19.66 -6.29 -20.20
CA SER A 15 -18.72 -5.31 -20.76
C SER A 15 -18.58 -4.08 -19.85
N ASN A 16 -19.70 -3.53 -19.37
CA ASN A 16 -19.69 -2.36 -18.48
C ASN A 16 -19.11 -2.68 -17.11
N LEU A 17 -19.39 -3.87 -16.56
CA LEU A 17 -18.80 -4.33 -15.31
C LEU A 17 -17.27 -4.48 -15.45
N LEU A 18 -16.82 -5.01 -16.58
CA LEU A 18 -15.39 -5.16 -16.88
C LEU A 18 -14.72 -3.79 -17.07
N LEU A 19 -15.33 -2.85 -17.80
CA LEU A 19 -14.85 -1.47 -17.95
C LEU A 19 -14.76 -0.74 -16.60
N PHE A 20 -15.76 -0.92 -15.74
CA PHE A 20 -15.76 -0.32 -14.41
C PHE A 20 -14.70 -0.92 -13.49
N LEU A 21 -14.51 -2.25 -13.51
CA LEU A 21 -13.42 -2.92 -12.80
C LEU A 21 -12.06 -2.42 -13.30
N LEU A 22 -11.87 -2.30 -14.61
CA LEU A 22 -10.64 -1.73 -15.19
C LEU A 22 -10.43 -0.27 -14.79
N PHE A 23 -11.48 0.55 -14.79
CA PHE A 23 -11.39 1.94 -14.34
C PHE A 23 -11.01 2.03 -12.86
N MET A 24 -11.59 1.17 -12.02
CA MET A 24 -11.29 1.11 -10.59
C MET A 24 -9.88 0.57 -10.31
N THR A 25 -9.38 -0.39 -11.09
CA THR A 25 -7.97 -0.83 -10.98
C THR A 25 -7.01 0.26 -11.42
N VAL A 26 -7.35 1.06 -12.44
CA VAL A 26 -6.57 2.25 -12.83
C VAL A 26 -6.58 3.30 -11.73
N ILE A 27 -7.72 3.59 -11.09
CA ILE A 27 -7.78 4.49 -9.93
C ILE A 27 -6.94 3.94 -8.77
N TYR A 28 -7.04 2.65 -8.47
CA TYR A 28 -6.26 1.99 -7.41
C TYR A 28 -4.75 2.08 -7.68
N HIS A 29 -4.32 1.75 -8.90
CA HIS A 29 -2.93 1.91 -9.31
C HIS A 29 -2.51 3.39 -9.30
N GLY A 30 -3.39 4.29 -9.73
CA GLY A 30 -3.23 5.73 -9.63
C GLY A 30 -2.91 6.16 -8.20
N PHE A 31 -3.73 5.78 -7.22
CA PHE A 31 -3.49 6.02 -5.80
C PHE A 31 -2.17 5.41 -5.29
N MET A 32 -1.84 4.19 -5.73
CA MET A 32 -0.55 3.54 -5.43
C MET A 32 0.66 4.27 -6.04
N HIS A 33 0.45 5.00 -7.13
CA HIS A 33 1.44 5.80 -7.82
C HIS A 33 1.43 7.28 -7.42
N VAL A 34 0.45 7.76 -6.64
CA VAL A 34 0.44 9.14 -6.12
C VAL A 34 1.73 9.35 -5.33
N PRO A 35 2.64 10.23 -5.80
CA PRO A 35 3.82 10.56 -5.04
C PRO A 35 3.35 11.29 -3.78
N VAL A 36 3.67 10.73 -2.62
CA VAL A 36 3.46 11.37 -1.31
C VAL A 36 4.33 12.62 -1.27
N ARG A 37 3.86 13.72 -1.87
CA ARG A 37 4.48 15.04 -1.79
C ARG A 37 4.30 15.53 -0.36
N THR A 38 5.40 15.60 0.37
CA THR A 38 5.46 16.15 1.72
C THR A 38 5.20 17.66 1.67
N LYS A 39 3.93 18.07 1.75
CA LYS A 39 3.60 19.50 1.87
C LYS A 39 4.00 20.01 3.26
N ARG A 40 4.76 21.10 3.22
CA ARG A 40 5.43 21.92 4.26
C ARG A 40 4.58 22.39 5.45
N TRP A 41 3.31 22.00 5.54
CA TRP A 41 2.31 22.50 6.50
C TRP A 41 2.02 21.54 7.67
N ARG A 42 2.90 20.55 7.87
CA ARG A 42 2.66 19.40 8.76
C ARG A 42 2.75 19.72 10.27
N SER A 43 3.54 20.68 10.73
CA SER A 43 3.81 20.80 12.19
C SER A 43 2.60 21.19 13.06
N LEU A 44 1.66 21.99 12.54
CA LEU A 44 0.49 22.45 13.30
C LEU A 44 -0.67 21.45 13.29
N HIS A 45 -0.89 20.73 12.20
CA HIS A 45 -1.87 19.63 12.15
C HIS A 45 -1.38 18.38 12.89
N VAL A 46 -0.06 18.20 13.05
CA VAL A 46 0.55 17.07 13.76
C VAL A 46 0.14 17.01 15.23
N LYS A 47 0.10 18.13 15.96
CA LYS A 47 -0.35 18.12 17.37
C LYS A 47 -1.85 17.83 17.51
N ARG A 48 -2.66 18.33 16.57
CA ARG A 48 -4.14 18.18 16.60
C ARG A 48 -4.59 16.79 16.13
N ALA A 49 -3.86 16.17 15.21
CA ALA A 49 -4.12 14.81 14.75
C ALA A 49 -3.60 13.73 15.72
N LEU A 50 -2.58 14.06 16.54
CA LEU A 50 -2.12 13.22 17.66
C LEU A 50 -3.00 13.34 18.91
N GLN A 51 -3.78 14.41 19.06
CA GLN A 51 -4.78 14.47 20.12
C GLN A 51 -5.74 13.32 19.89
N GLU A 52 -5.66 12.31 20.75
CA GLU A 52 -6.54 11.16 20.78
C GLU A 52 -7.98 11.66 20.97
N THR A 53 -8.66 11.97 19.87
CA THR A 53 -10.10 12.19 19.89
C THR A 53 -10.71 10.83 20.24
N ARG A 54 -11.00 10.66 21.53
CA ARG A 54 -11.72 9.50 22.04
C ARG A 54 -13.12 9.54 21.44
N LEU A 55 -13.44 8.54 20.63
CA LEU A 55 -14.82 8.33 20.22
C LEU A 55 -15.66 8.04 21.47
N PRO A 56 -16.89 8.55 21.55
CA PRO A 56 -17.74 8.28 22.69
C PRO A 56 -18.06 6.77 22.76
N LEU A 57 -18.08 6.21 23.98
CA LEU A 57 -18.15 4.76 24.21
C LEU A 57 -19.31 4.08 23.48
N TRP A 58 -20.47 4.73 23.41
CA TRP A 58 -21.65 4.20 22.72
C TRP A 58 -21.39 3.95 21.23
N LEU A 59 -20.66 4.85 20.57
CA LEU A 59 -20.29 4.72 19.15
C LEU A 59 -19.23 3.62 18.96
N PHE A 60 -18.35 3.45 19.94
CA PHE A 60 -17.33 2.39 19.95
C PHE A 60 -17.97 1.00 20.02
N THR A 61 -18.97 0.83 20.88
CA THR A 61 -19.73 -0.43 21.02
C THR A 61 -20.65 -0.68 19.82
N CYS A 62 -21.37 0.33 19.34
CA CYS A 62 -22.26 0.21 18.18
C CYS A 62 -21.50 -0.16 16.90
N LEU A 63 -20.28 0.36 16.74
CA LEU A 63 -19.44 0.03 15.59
C LEU A 63 -18.67 -1.27 15.78
N GLY A 64 -18.74 -1.95 16.93
CA GLY A 64 -18.02 -3.21 17.21
C GLY A 64 -16.50 -3.06 17.20
N LEU A 65 -15.98 -1.87 17.56
CA LEU A 65 -14.55 -1.60 17.58
C LEU A 65 -13.91 -2.33 18.77
N SER A 66 -12.82 -3.05 18.51
CA SER A 66 -11.99 -3.65 19.56
C SER A 66 -10.70 -2.86 19.67
N THR A 67 -10.23 -2.66 20.90
CA THR A 67 -8.96 -1.98 21.20
C THR A 67 -7.78 -2.60 20.45
N LYS A 68 -7.77 -3.93 20.28
CA LYS A 68 -6.73 -4.65 19.53
C LYS A 68 -6.71 -4.31 18.04
N ILE A 69 -7.89 -4.22 17.41
CA ILE A 69 -8.03 -3.91 15.96
C ILE A 69 -7.60 -2.47 15.68
N VAL A 70 -8.00 -1.55 16.57
CA VAL A 70 -7.62 -0.14 16.49
C VAL A 70 -6.11 0.02 16.64
N GLU A 71 -5.49 -0.67 17.59
CA GLU A 71 -4.04 -0.57 17.82
C GLU A 71 -3.23 -1.14 16.64
N GLU A 72 -3.66 -2.27 16.08
CA GLU A 72 -3.05 -2.81 14.86
C GLU A 72 -3.14 -1.81 13.69
N LYS A 73 -4.28 -1.14 13.53
CA LYS A 73 -4.48 -0.11 12.50
C LYS A 73 -3.66 1.14 12.77
N ARG A 74 -3.51 1.54 14.04
CA ARG A 74 -2.61 2.62 14.45
C ARG A 74 -1.18 2.33 14.02
N GLN A 75 -0.68 1.12 14.27
CA GLN A 75 0.66 0.70 13.86
C GLN A 75 0.82 0.70 12.33
N LEU A 76 -0.19 0.26 11.58
CA LEU A 76 -0.16 0.29 10.11
C LEU A 76 -0.14 1.72 9.56
N LEU A 77 -0.98 2.62 10.08
CA LEU A 77 -1.04 4.02 9.66
C LEU A 77 0.27 4.75 9.97
N LEU A 78 0.82 4.55 11.17
CA LEU A 78 2.13 5.08 11.57
C LEU A 78 3.24 4.54 10.66
N GLY A 79 3.24 3.24 10.36
CA GLY A 79 4.18 2.61 9.43
C GLY A 79 4.09 3.20 8.01
N CYS A 80 2.90 3.58 7.55
CA CYS A 80 2.69 4.29 6.28
C CYS A 80 3.17 5.76 6.32
N GLY A 81 3.43 6.32 7.50
CA GLY A 81 3.67 7.75 7.69
C GLY A 81 2.40 8.60 7.59
N ILE A 82 1.24 8.00 7.83
CA ILE A 82 -0.08 8.64 7.89
C ILE A 82 -0.40 8.87 9.36
N TRP A 83 -0.35 10.13 9.77
CA TRP A 83 -0.55 10.55 11.16
C TRP A 83 -2.03 10.90 11.35
N MET A 84 -2.89 9.88 11.37
CA MET A 84 -4.35 10.03 11.53
C MET A 84 -4.84 9.17 12.70
N ASN A 85 -5.82 9.67 13.46
CA ASN A 85 -6.40 8.93 14.57
C ASN A 85 -7.01 7.60 14.08
N ALA A 86 -6.48 6.48 14.54
CA ALA A 86 -6.93 5.15 14.15
C ALA A 86 -8.41 4.92 14.50
N ASN A 87 -8.87 5.49 15.62
CA ASN A 87 -10.27 5.48 16.05
C ASN A 87 -11.19 6.09 14.99
N LEU A 88 -10.88 7.33 14.55
CA LEU A 88 -11.67 8.02 13.53
C LEU A 88 -11.61 7.30 12.19
N TYR A 89 -10.44 6.77 11.84
CA TYR A 89 -10.26 6.05 10.58
C TYR A 89 -11.15 4.80 10.50
N GLU A 90 -11.08 3.93 11.50
CA GLU A 90 -11.90 2.71 11.54
C GLU A 90 -13.39 3.04 11.72
N GLY A 91 -13.71 4.10 12.47
CA GLY A 91 -15.09 4.57 12.61
C GLY A 91 -15.70 5.01 11.28
N VAL A 92 -15.02 5.90 10.55
CA VAL A 92 -15.46 6.35 9.22
C VAL A 92 -15.52 5.18 8.25
N ARG A 93 -14.51 4.29 8.25
CA ARG A 93 -14.51 3.09 7.39
C ARG A 93 -15.74 2.22 7.62
N ARG A 94 -16.09 1.90 8.87
CA ARG A 94 -17.28 1.07 9.18
C ARG A 94 -18.59 1.78 8.84
N MET A 95 -18.67 3.10 9.07
CA MET A 95 -19.82 3.89 8.63
C MET A 95 -19.97 3.88 7.11
N LEU A 96 -18.87 3.97 6.36
CA LEU A 96 -18.88 3.85 4.90
C LEU A 96 -19.27 2.45 4.44
N MET A 97 -18.88 1.39 5.16
CA MET A 97 -19.32 0.02 4.84
C MET A 97 -20.83 -0.13 5.07
N GLY A 98 -21.35 0.39 6.19
CA GLY A 98 -22.80 0.42 6.45
C GLY A 98 -23.55 1.25 5.41
N GLY A 99 -23.03 2.43 5.05
CA GLY A 99 -23.58 3.29 4.00
C GLY A 99 -23.59 2.60 2.63
N ALA A 100 -22.51 1.91 2.26
CA ALA A 100 -22.45 1.17 1.01
C ALA A 100 -23.45 0.00 0.98
N LEU A 101 -23.65 -0.71 2.10
CA LEU A 101 -24.69 -1.74 2.20
C LEU A 101 -26.10 -1.16 2.05
N LEU A 102 -26.38 -0.02 2.69
CA LEU A 102 -27.68 0.66 2.57
C LEU A 102 -27.93 1.15 1.14
N ILE A 103 -26.92 1.71 0.47
CA ILE A 103 -27.01 2.11 -0.94
C ILE A 103 -27.24 0.90 -1.84
N GLY A 104 -26.55 -0.22 -1.58
CA GLY A 104 -26.76 -1.47 -2.30
C GLY A 104 -28.16 -2.04 -2.10
N ALA A 105 -28.68 -2.02 -0.88
CA ALA A 105 -30.04 -2.47 -0.55
C ALA A 105 -31.11 -1.55 -1.19
N ALA A 106 -30.90 -0.23 -1.16
CA ALA A 106 -31.77 0.72 -1.86
C ALA A 106 -31.75 0.49 -3.38
N GLY A 107 -30.58 0.19 -3.95
CA GLY A 107 -30.44 -0.20 -5.35
C GLY A 107 -31.20 -1.48 -5.69
N TYR A 108 -31.20 -2.47 -4.78
CA TYR A 108 -31.96 -3.71 -4.95
C TYR A 108 -33.48 -3.46 -4.90
N LEU A 109 -33.96 -2.71 -3.90
CA LEU A 109 -35.38 -2.35 -3.79
C LEU A 109 -35.88 -1.50 -4.96
N ALA A 110 -35.01 -0.68 -5.55
CA ALA A 110 -35.31 0.11 -6.74
C ALA A 110 -35.46 -0.73 -8.02
N LEU A 111 -35.04 -2.00 -8.02
CA LEU A 111 -35.36 -2.93 -9.12
C LEU A 111 -36.84 -3.31 -9.12
N ASP A 112 -37.43 -3.49 -7.93
CA ASP A 112 -38.83 -3.87 -7.75
C ASP A 112 -39.77 -2.65 -7.77
N TYR A 113 -39.30 -1.50 -7.27
CA TYR A 113 -40.06 -0.26 -7.17
C TYR A 113 -39.35 0.90 -7.92
N PRO A 114 -39.63 1.10 -9.22
CA PRO A 114 -38.93 2.08 -10.06
C PRO A 114 -39.23 3.55 -9.69
N MET A 115 -40.04 3.81 -8.68
CA MET A 115 -40.38 5.16 -8.22
C MET A 115 -39.19 5.86 -7.51
N PHE A 116 -38.19 5.11 -7.04
CA PHE A 116 -37.00 5.65 -6.37
C PHE A 116 -35.81 5.93 -7.29
N THR A 117 -35.96 5.76 -8.60
CA THR A 117 -34.83 5.81 -9.52
C THR A 117 -34.53 7.24 -10.00
N PHE A 118 -33.51 7.86 -9.40
CA PHE A 118 -32.94 9.15 -9.83
C PHE A 118 -32.17 9.04 -11.16
N HIS A 119 -32.84 8.69 -12.28
CA HIS A 119 -32.29 8.62 -13.64
C HIS A 119 -31.08 7.66 -13.87
N ILE A 120 -30.53 7.04 -12.82
CA ILE A 120 -29.43 6.07 -12.89
C ILE A 120 -30.01 4.66 -12.81
N GLN A 121 -29.62 3.75 -13.70
CA GLN A 121 -30.10 2.36 -13.62
C GLN A 121 -29.70 1.73 -12.27
N PRO A 122 -30.61 1.07 -11.53
CA PRO A 122 -30.35 0.55 -10.18
C PRO A 122 -29.17 -0.42 -10.11
N ILE A 123 -28.93 -1.14 -11.20
CA ILE A 123 -27.82 -2.09 -11.36
C ILE A 123 -26.46 -1.40 -11.19
N TYR A 124 -26.28 -0.17 -11.71
CA TYR A 124 -25.03 0.57 -11.53
C TYR A 124 -24.80 0.97 -10.08
N VAL A 125 -25.88 1.30 -9.35
CA VAL A 125 -25.81 1.63 -7.93
C VAL A 125 -25.39 0.40 -7.12
N MET A 126 -25.95 -0.77 -7.42
CA MET A 126 -25.57 -2.04 -6.77
C MET A 126 -24.11 -2.43 -7.05
N VAL A 127 -23.67 -2.34 -8.32
CA VAL A 127 -22.27 -2.65 -8.69
C VAL A 127 -21.31 -1.67 -8.02
N GLY A 128 -21.62 -0.37 -8.03
CA GLY A 128 -20.82 0.66 -7.35
C GLY A 128 -20.69 0.40 -5.85
N ALA A 129 -21.80 0.07 -5.18
CA ALA A 129 -21.82 -0.29 -3.77
C ALA A 129 -20.99 -1.55 -3.46
N ALA A 130 -21.11 -2.60 -4.28
CA ALA A 130 -20.33 -3.82 -4.15
C ALA A 130 -18.82 -3.55 -4.29
N CYS A 131 -18.41 -2.75 -5.28
CA CYS A 131 -17.01 -2.37 -5.45
C CYS A 131 -16.49 -1.53 -4.27
N MET A 132 -17.28 -0.57 -3.77
CA MET A 132 -16.90 0.23 -2.60
C MET A 132 -16.69 -0.65 -1.36
N LEU A 133 -17.55 -1.66 -1.16
CA LEU A 133 -17.39 -2.64 -0.07
C LEU A 133 -16.11 -3.45 -0.22
N ILE A 134 -15.79 -3.92 -1.43
CA ILE A 134 -14.54 -4.63 -1.71
C ILE A 134 -13.34 -3.74 -1.33
N PHE A 135 -13.30 -2.48 -1.78
CA PHE A 135 -12.20 -1.57 -1.43
C PHE A 135 -12.07 -1.34 0.08
N LEU A 136 -13.18 -1.06 0.76
CA LEU A 136 -13.19 -0.87 2.22
C LEU A 136 -12.79 -2.15 2.96
N PHE A 137 -13.08 -3.33 2.41
CA PHE A 137 -12.67 -4.61 2.99
C PHE A 137 -11.17 -4.84 2.85
N PHE A 138 -10.60 -4.60 1.65
CA PHE A 138 -9.19 -4.81 1.35
C PHE A 138 -8.23 -3.73 1.89
N ASP A 139 -8.75 -2.63 2.42
CA ASP A 139 -7.99 -1.52 3.02
C ASP A 139 -6.80 -1.95 3.89
N LYS A 140 -6.96 -2.96 4.77
CA LYS A 140 -5.87 -3.44 5.62
C LYS A 140 -4.66 -3.92 4.81
N LYS A 141 -4.90 -4.66 3.72
CA LYS A 141 -3.83 -5.16 2.85
C LYS A 141 -3.16 -4.02 2.10
N VAL A 142 -3.95 -3.04 1.64
CA VAL A 142 -3.45 -1.83 0.97
C VAL A 142 -2.51 -1.04 1.89
N LEU A 143 -2.92 -0.80 3.14
CA LEU A 143 -2.08 -0.14 4.14
C LEU A 143 -0.81 -0.93 4.45
N ALA A 144 -0.90 -2.26 4.59
CA ALA A 144 0.28 -3.09 4.81
C ALA A 144 1.29 -2.99 3.65
N GLN A 145 0.81 -3.03 2.40
CA GLN A 145 1.65 -2.85 1.21
C GLN A 145 2.28 -1.45 1.13
N LEU A 146 1.54 -0.41 1.51
CA LEU A 146 2.07 0.96 1.55
C LEU A 146 3.16 1.10 2.63
N LYS A 147 2.98 0.50 3.81
CA LYS A 147 3.99 0.43 4.87
C LYS A 147 5.26 -0.25 4.35
N GLU A 148 5.13 -1.41 3.72
CA GLU A 148 6.25 -2.17 3.16
C GLU A 148 6.98 -1.39 2.06
N LYS A 149 6.25 -0.77 1.13
CA LYS A 149 6.80 0.08 0.07
C LYS A 149 7.55 1.30 0.63
N ARG A 150 7.07 1.88 1.75
CA ARG A 150 7.78 2.96 2.46
C ARG A 150 9.05 2.42 3.12
N ALA A 151 8.97 1.29 3.83
CA ALA A 151 10.12 0.65 4.46
C ALA A 151 11.23 0.36 3.44
N HIS A 152 10.91 -0.22 2.28
CA HIS A 152 11.90 -0.46 1.22
C HIS A 152 12.58 0.80 0.69
N ARG A 153 11.85 1.92 0.57
CA ARG A 153 12.45 3.20 0.16
C ARG A 153 13.43 3.71 1.23
N ILE A 154 13.05 3.61 2.50
CA ILE A 154 13.90 3.99 3.63
C ILE A 154 15.15 3.11 3.68
N VAL A 155 15.00 1.78 3.58
CA VAL A 155 16.11 0.81 3.55
C VAL A 155 17.09 1.13 2.44
N ARG A 156 16.60 1.42 1.22
CA ARG A 156 17.47 1.79 0.11
C ARG A 156 18.29 3.06 0.40
N GLU A 157 17.68 4.08 1.00
CA GLU A 157 18.38 5.31 1.36
C GLU A 157 19.38 5.09 2.51
N ILE A 158 19.00 4.33 3.53
CA ILE A 158 19.89 3.93 4.64
C ILE A 158 21.07 3.12 4.09
N TYR A 159 20.85 2.17 3.19
CA TYR A 159 21.91 1.41 2.53
C TYR A 159 22.93 2.33 1.84
N VAL A 160 22.45 3.30 1.05
CA VAL A 160 23.32 4.27 0.36
C VAL A 160 24.09 5.12 1.37
N ILE A 161 23.44 5.61 2.43
CA ILE A 161 24.09 6.41 3.48
C ILE A 161 25.16 5.61 4.20
N SER A 162 24.85 4.39 4.66
CA SER A 162 25.80 3.52 5.36
C SER A 162 27.00 3.19 4.48
N HIS A 163 26.76 2.91 3.20
CA HIS A 163 27.84 2.68 2.24
C HIS A 163 28.71 3.93 2.02
N HIS A 164 28.11 5.13 2.00
CA HIS A 164 28.87 6.37 1.95
C HIS A 164 29.66 6.63 3.22
N LEU A 165 29.10 6.29 4.39
CA LEU A 165 29.76 6.46 5.67
C LEU A 165 31.01 5.58 5.79
N LEU A 166 30.99 4.37 5.22
CA LEU A 166 32.16 3.50 5.14
C LEU A 166 33.33 4.14 4.37
N TYR A 167 33.06 4.93 3.32
CA TYR A 167 34.13 5.63 2.60
C TYR A 167 34.84 6.69 3.46
N TYR A 168 34.20 7.16 4.53
CA TYR A 168 34.78 8.11 5.48
C TYR A 168 35.36 7.44 6.72
N ASN A 169 35.51 6.12 6.75
CA ASN A 169 36.06 5.39 7.90
C ASN A 169 37.42 5.97 8.34
N ASP A 170 38.34 6.16 7.39
CA ASP A 170 39.70 6.63 7.67
C ASP A 170 39.81 8.17 7.73
N SER A 171 38.68 8.87 7.67
CA SER A 171 38.64 10.33 7.73
C SER A 171 38.58 10.82 9.18
N HIS A 172 39.39 11.83 9.51
CA HIS A 172 39.39 12.55 10.78
C HIS A 172 38.15 13.44 11.03
N MET A 173 37.17 13.41 10.12
CA MET A 173 35.93 14.17 10.27
C MET A 173 35.08 13.60 11.41
N ASN A 174 34.42 14.48 12.17
CA ASN A 174 33.44 14.04 13.15
C ASN A 174 32.23 13.37 12.45
N LEU A 175 31.52 12.50 13.19
CA LEU A 175 30.36 11.79 12.66
C LEU A 175 29.28 12.74 12.10
N HIS A 176 29.09 13.91 12.72
CA HIS A 176 28.13 14.91 12.24
C HIS A 176 28.48 15.43 10.84
N ALA A 177 29.74 15.78 10.58
CA ALA A 177 30.20 16.24 9.29
C ALA A 177 30.13 15.13 8.25
N LYS A 178 30.52 13.89 8.61
CA LYS A 178 30.34 12.70 7.76
C LYS A 178 28.87 12.53 7.36
N LEU A 179 27.93 12.63 8.31
CA LEU A 179 26.49 12.56 8.04
C LEU A 179 26.00 13.75 7.20
N SER A 180 26.52 14.96 7.39
CA SER A 180 26.13 16.13 6.60
C SER A 180 26.43 15.97 5.10
N LEU A 181 27.53 15.29 4.76
CA LEU A 181 27.88 14.98 3.38
C LEU A 181 26.90 13.98 2.75
N CYS A 182 26.37 13.05 3.56
CA CYS A 182 25.39 12.05 3.13
C CYS A 182 23.98 12.61 2.89
N VAL A 183 23.69 13.86 3.24
CA VAL A 183 22.34 14.47 3.06
C VAL A 183 21.90 14.45 1.60
N THR A 184 22.83 14.69 0.67
CA THR A 184 22.54 14.74 -0.77
C THR A 184 22.02 13.42 -1.33
N GLN A 185 22.36 12.30 -0.68
CA GLN A 185 21.93 10.95 -1.05
C GLN A 185 20.53 10.61 -0.52
N THR A 186 19.99 11.41 0.39
CA THR A 186 18.64 11.23 0.93
C THR A 186 17.59 11.91 0.07
N ARG A 187 16.48 11.21 -0.20
CA ARG A 187 15.33 11.74 -0.95
C ARG A 187 14.07 11.70 -0.09
N SER A 188 13.60 10.51 0.28
CA SER A 188 12.40 10.35 1.11
C SER A 188 12.66 10.62 2.59
N ILE A 189 13.85 10.31 3.11
CA ILE A 189 14.19 10.57 4.51
C ILE A 189 14.84 11.93 4.73
N ARG A 190 15.08 12.71 3.66
CA ARG A 190 15.85 13.97 3.69
C ARG A 190 15.40 14.94 4.77
N THR A 191 14.10 15.20 4.86
CA THR A 191 13.57 16.12 5.88
C THR A 191 13.86 15.63 7.29
N HIS A 192 13.69 14.32 7.55
CA HIS A 192 13.95 13.74 8.86
C HIS A 192 15.46 13.69 9.16
N PHE A 193 16.28 13.46 8.15
CA PHE A 193 17.74 13.42 8.25
C PHE A 193 18.34 14.82 8.46
N GLN A 194 17.78 15.86 7.83
CA GLN A 194 18.15 17.25 8.10
C GLN A 194 17.76 17.68 9.52
N LEU A 195 16.59 17.26 10.00
CA LEU A 195 16.20 17.54 11.38
C LEU A 195 17.11 16.82 12.39
N LEU A 196 17.50 15.57 12.13
CA LEU A 196 18.52 14.86 12.92
C LEU A 196 19.80 15.69 13.01
N LEU A 197 20.31 16.20 11.88
CA LEU A 197 21.54 17.01 11.86
C LEU A 197 21.40 18.35 12.58
N ASN A 198 20.22 18.96 12.54
CA ASN A 198 19.93 20.22 13.24
C ASN A 198 19.84 19.99 14.77
N GLU A 199 19.15 18.93 15.19
CA GLU A 199 19.00 18.53 16.59
C GLU A 199 20.30 17.97 17.19
N TRP A 200 21.23 17.52 16.35
CA TRP A 200 22.48 16.88 16.76
C TRP A 200 23.31 17.73 17.73
N TYR A 201 23.34 19.05 17.53
CA TYR A 201 24.09 19.97 18.39
C TYR A 201 23.43 20.19 19.76
N GLN A 202 22.12 19.98 19.87
CA GLN A 202 21.37 20.12 21.13
C GLN A 202 21.47 18.84 21.98
N GLY A 203 21.63 17.70 21.31
CA GLY A 203 21.81 16.40 21.96
C GLY A 203 21.78 15.29 20.91
N SER A 204 22.95 14.73 20.61
CA SER A 204 23.10 13.71 19.55
C SER A 204 22.31 12.42 19.84
N GLU A 205 22.23 11.99 21.10
CA GLU A 205 21.43 10.83 21.50
C GLU A 205 19.93 11.07 21.32
N GLU A 206 19.43 12.22 21.79
CA GLU A 206 18.03 12.60 21.65
C GLU A 206 17.63 12.82 20.19
N ALA A 207 18.53 13.40 19.39
CA ALA A 207 18.34 13.57 17.95
C ALA A 207 18.21 12.21 17.24
N ILE A 208 19.03 11.21 17.61
CA ILE A 208 18.94 9.84 17.08
C ILE A 208 17.63 9.18 17.53
N LEU A 209 17.23 9.32 18.79
CA LEU A 209 15.95 8.81 19.30
C LEU A 209 14.76 9.41 18.52
N ASN A 210 14.74 10.72 18.33
CA ASN A 210 13.71 11.42 17.56
C ASN A 210 13.73 11.01 16.08
N PHE A 211 14.89 10.76 15.49
CA PHE A 211 15.01 10.24 14.13
C PHE A 211 14.40 8.84 14.00
N LYS A 212 14.70 7.91 14.92
CA LYS A 212 14.10 6.58 14.97
C LYS A 212 12.57 6.65 15.07
N ALA A 213 12.06 7.47 16.00
CA ALA A 213 10.63 7.65 16.21
C ALA A 213 9.91 8.25 14.99
N ARG A 214 10.52 9.20 14.29
CA ARG A 214 9.93 9.84 13.09
C ARG A 214 9.84 8.89 11.89
N LEU A 215 10.83 8.03 11.70
CA LEU A 215 10.81 7.06 10.60
C LEU A 215 9.90 5.87 10.90
N GLY A 216 9.95 5.34 12.13
CA GLY A 216 9.04 4.30 12.60
C GLY A 216 9.15 2.97 11.83
N THR A 217 10.34 2.67 11.28
CA THR A 217 10.64 1.39 10.63
C THR A 217 11.77 0.69 11.38
N ASP A 218 11.77 -0.65 11.37
CA ASP A 218 12.75 -1.46 12.11
C ASP A 218 14.18 -1.18 11.63
N GLU A 219 14.36 -0.90 10.34
CA GLU A 219 15.68 -0.60 9.76
C GLU A 219 16.17 0.80 10.13
N ALA A 220 15.24 1.75 10.31
CA ALA A 220 15.59 3.06 10.85
C ALA A 220 16.01 2.95 12.33
N HIS A 221 15.38 2.05 13.09
CA HIS A 221 15.77 1.76 14.45
C HIS A 221 17.18 1.15 14.50
N SER A 222 17.42 0.10 13.71
CA SER A 222 18.72 -0.56 13.60
C SER A 222 19.83 0.41 13.19
N PHE A 223 19.58 1.23 12.15
CA PHE A 223 20.53 2.25 11.72
C PHE A 223 20.79 3.31 12.81
N GLY A 224 19.75 3.74 13.54
CA GLY A 224 19.91 4.66 14.67
C GLY A 224 20.80 4.09 15.78
N GLU A 225 20.67 2.80 16.10
CA GLU A 225 21.58 2.13 17.05
C GLU A 225 23.01 2.11 16.52
N THR A 226 23.21 1.83 15.22
CA THR A 226 24.55 1.90 14.61
C THR A 226 25.14 3.30 14.69
N LEU A 227 24.35 4.35 14.46
CA LEU A 227 24.81 5.74 14.62
C LEU A 227 25.18 6.06 16.08
N ASN A 228 24.40 5.59 17.04
CA ASN A 228 24.69 5.82 18.45
C ASN A 228 25.97 5.09 18.87
N ALA A 229 26.17 3.86 18.37
CA ALA A 229 27.39 3.09 18.60
C ALA A 229 28.63 3.78 18.00
N LEU A 230 28.54 4.22 16.75
CA LEU A 230 29.62 4.97 16.08
C LEU A 230 29.96 6.28 16.79
N ARG A 231 28.93 6.97 17.32
CA ARG A 231 29.12 8.20 18.08
C ARG A 231 29.92 7.96 19.36
N LEU A 232 29.62 6.88 20.07
CA LEU A 232 30.22 6.56 21.37
C LEU A 232 31.65 6.06 21.22
N ASN A 233 31.94 5.27 20.17
CA ASN A 233 33.26 4.70 19.93
C ASN A 233 33.55 4.65 18.42
N GLU A 234 34.51 5.44 17.95
CA GLU A 234 35.06 5.33 16.59
C GLU A 234 36.07 4.17 16.49
N HIS A 235 35.67 2.97 16.91
CA HIS A 235 36.51 1.77 16.77
C HIS A 235 36.17 1.04 15.47
N GLY A 236 37.20 0.51 14.79
CA GLY A 236 37.04 -0.24 13.53
C GLY A 236 36.04 -1.41 13.60
N SER A 237 35.80 -1.98 14.79
CA SER A 237 34.81 -3.04 15.01
C SER A 237 33.36 -2.61 14.71
N TYR A 238 33.02 -1.33 14.90
CA TYR A 238 31.68 -0.83 14.59
C TYR A 238 31.47 -0.60 13.08
N TYR A 239 32.55 -0.38 12.35
CA TYR A 239 32.50 -0.34 10.88
C TYR A 239 32.35 -1.74 10.28
N GLU A 240 32.88 -2.79 10.93
CA GLU A 240 32.56 -4.18 10.56
C GLU A 240 31.08 -4.50 10.79
N LEU A 241 30.50 -4.05 11.92
CA LEU A 241 29.06 -4.18 12.16
C LEU A 241 28.25 -3.43 11.09
N MET A 242 28.71 -2.24 10.65
CA MET A 242 28.09 -1.52 9.56
C MET A 242 28.16 -2.28 8.22
N LYS A 243 29.30 -2.91 7.90
CA LYS A 243 29.45 -3.76 6.70
C LYS A 243 28.47 -4.93 6.73
N GLN A 244 28.33 -5.61 7.87
CA GLN A 244 27.36 -6.69 8.04
C GLN A 244 25.93 -6.19 7.79
N ARG A 245 25.55 -5.05 8.38
CA ARG A 245 24.21 -4.45 8.15
C ARG A 245 23.96 -4.06 6.69
N ILE A 246 24.98 -3.59 5.99
CA ILE A 246 24.88 -3.26 4.55
C ILE A 246 24.61 -4.52 3.73
N GLN A 247 25.26 -5.63 4.08
CA GLN A 247 25.01 -6.93 3.46
C GLN A 247 23.58 -7.42 3.73
N ASP A 248 23.11 -7.36 4.98
CA ASP A 248 21.73 -7.70 5.35
C ASP A 248 20.70 -6.88 4.52
N TYR A 249 20.96 -5.57 4.37
CA TYR A 249 20.08 -4.69 3.58
C TYR A 249 20.11 -5.02 2.08
N LYS A 250 21.27 -5.39 1.54
CA LYS A 250 21.41 -5.82 0.15
C LYS A 250 20.61 -7.09 -0.11
N GLU A 251 20.74 -8.10 0.75
CA GLU A 251 20.00 -9.37 0.65
C GLU A 251 18.48 -9.12 0.71
N LYS A 252 18.02 -8.31 1.67
CA LYS A 252 16.60 -7.94 1.76
C LYS A 252 16.09 -7.23 0.49
N MET A 253 16.90 -6.38 -0.12
CA MET A 253 16.54 -5.71 -1.37
C MET A 253 16.50 -6.68 -2.57
N GLU A 254 17.39 -7.67 -2.61
CA GLU A 254 17.43 -8.69 -3.65
C GLU A 254 16.22 -9.62 -3.58
N LEU A 255 15.87 -10.11 -2.38
CA LEU A 255 14.67 -10.94 -2.15
C LEU A 255 13.39 -10.26 -2.67
N VAL A 256 13.24 -8.96 -2.38
CA VAL A 256 12.07 -8.17 -2.83
C VAL A 256 12.07 -7.98 -4.35
N ARG A 257 13.25 -7.84 -4.95
CA ARG A 257 13.38 -7.72 -6.40
C ARG A 257 13.00 -9.02 -7.10
N ASP A 258 13.44 -10.16 -6.55
CA ASP A 258 13.19 -11.46 -7.16
C ASP A 258 11.73 -11.88 -7.00
N SER A 259 11.10 -11.64 -5.83
CA SER A 259 9.66 -11.81 -5.64
C SER A 259 8.80 -11.01 -6.64
N LYS A 260 9.24 -9.78 -6.99
CA LYS A 260 8.56 -8.98 -8.01
C LYS A 260 8.69 -9.57 -9.41
N LYS A 261 9.86 -10.12 -9.76
CA LYS A 261 10.07 -10.78 -11.05
C LYS A 261 9.16 -12.00 -11.17
N GLU A 262 9.10 -12.83 -10.13
CA GLU A 262 8.21 -13.99 -10.09
C GLU A 262 6.74 -13.60 -10.29
N THR A 263 6.27 -12.59 -9.55
CA THR A 263 4.89 -12.11 -9.66
C THR A 263 4.56 -11.61 -11.08
N VAL A 264 5.49 -10.87 -11.70
CA VAL A 264 5.32 -10.39 -13.08
C VAL A 264 5.33 -11.55 -14.07
N SER A 265 6.20 -12.53 -13.89
CA SER A 265 6.23 -13.75 -14.71
C SER A 265 4.92 -14.53 -14.62
N TYR A 266 4.36 -14.70 -13.43
CA TYR A 266 3.05 -15.34 -13.26
C TYR A 266 1.93 -14.56 -13.93
N LEU A 267 1.92 -13.22 -13.80
CA LEU A 267 0.94 -12.39 -14.46
C LEU A 267 1.03 -12.50 -15.99
N LEU A 268 2.24 -12.45 -16.54
CA LEU A 268 2.48 -12.62 -17.97
C LEU A 268 2.03 -13.99 -18.47
N PHE A 269 2.26 -15.04 -17.68
CA PHE A 269 1.80 -16.39 -18.01
C PHE A 269 0.26 -16.46 -18.10
N VAL A 270 -0.45 -15.88 -17.13
CA VAL A 270 -1.92 -15.82 -17.14
C VAL A 270 -2.44 -14.99 -18.32
N LEU A 271 -1.84 -13.82 -18.57
CA LEU A 271 -2.21 -12.94 -19.68
C LEU A 271 -1.93 -13.59 -21.04
N ALA A 272 -0.87 -14.38 -21.17
CA ALA A 272 -0.59 -15.16 -22.38
C ALA A 272 -1.54 -16.38 -22.53
N GLY A 273 -2.01 -16.95 -21.41
CA GLY A 273 -2.99 -18.04 -21.42
C GLY A 273 -4.37 -17.62 -21.91
N LEU A 274 -4.81 -16.38 -21.64
CA LEU A 274 -6.10 -15.86 -22.09
C LEU A 274 -6.33 -15.92 -23.61
N PRO A 275 -5.44 -15.39 -24.48
CA PRO A 275 -5.60 -15.49 -25.92
C PRO A 275 -5.52 -16.93 -26.40
N ILE A 276 -4.67 -17.78 -25.81
CA ILE A 276 -4.59 -19.21 -26.16
C ILE A 276 -5.93 -19.91 -25.88
N LEU A 277 -6.48 -19.73 -24.69
CA LEU A 277 -7.80 -20.26 -24.30
C LEU A 277 -8.91 -19.73 -25.22
N ASN A 278 -8.85 -18.45 -25.60
CA ASN A 278 -9.81 -17.86 -26.51
C ASN A 278 -9.72 -18.48 -27.91
N THR A 279 -8.50 -18.70 -28.43
CA THR A 279 -8.28 -19.39 -29.71
C THR A 279 -8.84 -20.81 -29.69
N PHE A 280 -8.59 -21.57 -28.61
CA PHE A 280 -9.18 -22.89 -28.43
C PHE A 280 -10.72 -22.83 -28.45
N ARG A 281 -11.32 -21.87 -27.76
CA ARG A 281 -12.78 -21.72 -27.69
C ARG A 281 -13.40 -21.33 -29.04
N VAL A 282 -12.78 -20.40 -29.77
CA VAL A 282 -13.33 -19.85 -31.01
C VAL A 282 -13.11 -20.77 -32.20
N PHE A 283 -11.93 -21.40 -32.30
CA PHE A 283 -11.56 -22.18 -33.49
C PHE A 283 -11.62 -23.69 -33.27
N MET A 284 -11.07 -24.19 -32.17
CA MET A 284 -10.94 -25.64 -31.96
C MET A 284 -12.24 -26.27 -31.47
N TYR A 285 -12.91 -25.64 -30.51
CA TYR A 285 -14.09 -26.20 -29.86
C TYR A 285 -15.26 -26.48 -30.83
N PRO A 286 -15.64 -25.57 -31.75
CA PRO A 286 -16.70 -25.85 -32.72
C PRO A 286 -16.32 -27.02 -33.63
N TRP A 287 -15.07 -27.11 -34.06
CA TRP A 287 -14.60 -28.17 -34.96
C TRP A 287 -14.62 -29.55 -34.30
N ILE A 288 -14.23 -29.63 -33.01
CA ILE A 288 -14.31 -30.85 -32.21
C ILE A 288 -15.79 -31.26 -32.00
N ALA A 289 -16.67 -30.30 -31.72
CA ALA A 289 -18.09 -30.55 -31.54
C ALA A 289 -18.76 -31.04 -32.85
N GLU A 290 -18.38 -30.48 -34.00
CA GLU A 290 -18.84 -30.94 -35.32
C GLU A 290 -18.33 -32.36 -35.60
N GLY A 291 -17.06 -32.65 -35.26
CA GLY A 291 -16.47 -33.98 -35.39
C GLY A 291 -17.21 -35.03 -34.55
N GLN A 292 -17.51 -34.73 -33.29
CA GLN A 292 -18.31 -35.62 -32.42
C GLN A 292 -19.69 -35.89 -33.01
N ARG A 293 -20.39 -34.87 -33.50
CA ARG A 293 -21.71 -35.05 -34.15
C ARG A 293 -21.63 -35.95 -35.37
N LEU A 294 -20.56 -35.87 -36.16
CA LEU A 294 -20.37 -36.74 -37.33
C LEU A 294 -20.11 -38.18 -36.91
N PHE A 295 -19.31 -38.42 -35.87
CA PHE A 295 -19.09 -39.77 -35.35
C PHE A 295 -20.34 -40.37 -34.71
N ASP A 296 -21.11 -39.58 -33.95
CA ASP A 296 -22.38 -39.99 -33.34
C ASP A 296 -23.48 -40.27 -34.39
N ALA A 297 -23.38 -39.69 -35.59
CA ALA A 297 -24.32 -39.94 -36.68
C ALA A 297 -23.96 -41.18 -37.53
N ILE A 298 -22.74 -41.71 -37.40
CA ILE A 298 -22.25 -42.88 -38.15
C ILE A 298 -22.41 -44.18 -37.33
N ASN A 299 -22.39 -44.08 -36.00
CA ASN A 299 -22.73 -45.17 -35.08
C ASN A 299 -24.25 -45.30 -34.89
#